data_AF-A0A1C4W7X7-F1
#
_entry.id   AF-A0A1C4W7X7-F1
#
_cell.length_a   1.000
_cell.length_b   1.000
_cell.length_c   1.000
_cell.angle_alpha   90.00
_cell.angle_beta   90.00
_cell.angle_gamma   90.00
#
_symmetry.space_group_name_H-M   'P 1'
#
loop_
_entity.id
_entity.type
_entity.pdbx_description
1 polymer ?
#
loop_
_entity_poly.entity_id
_entity_poly.type
_entity_poly.pdbx_seq_one_letter_code
_entity_poly.pdbx_strand_id
1 'polypeptide(L)'
;MGDPDEVDDNWLNGEEVACPECHERLYRLDHSPFLDCHFLYCDSCPMRVDVGYYDNTFMTIADALPSQDRTYATLMAALEARLRRCDCGGRFRDSAPRRCHRCSAALTAISEPSGVDVWPGWWTDEADTGSLEEAFTARYFRTEDLWEQ
;
A
#
# COMPACT_ATOMS: atom_id res chain seq x y z
N MET A 1 -6.92 -23.04 29.68
CA MET A 1 -7.26 -23.81 28.47
C MET A 1 -8.13 -22.87 27.65
N GLY A 2 -7.55 -22.28 26.60
CA GLY A 2 -8.29 -21.40 25.69
C GLY A 2 -9.23 -22.23 24.81
N ASP A 3 -10.30 -21.61 24.37
CA ASP A 3 -11.35 -22.21 23.55
C ASP A 3 -10.76 -22.64 22.19
N PRO A 4 -10.92 -23.90 21.74
CA PRO A 4 -10.40 -24.37 20.45
C PRO A 4 -11.09 -23.76 19.22
N ASP A 5 -12.13 -22.94 19.40
CA ASP A 5 -12.89 -22.27 18.34
C ASP A 5 -12.61 -20.75 18.21
N GLU A 6 -11.61 -20.19 18.92
CA GLU A 6 -11.06 -18.88 18.55
C GLU A 6 -10.23 -19.04 17.26
N VAL A 7 -10.95 -19.07 16.13
CA VAL A 7 -10.35 -18.83 14.81
C VAL A 7 -9.64 -17.49 14.92
N ASP A 8 -8.33 -17.48 14.69
CA ASP A 8 -7.52 -16.27 14.71
C ASP A 8 -8.11 -15.25 13.72
N ASP A 9 -8.84 -14.26 14.22
CA ASP A 9 -9.44 -13.17 13.44
C ASP A 9 -8.37 -12.27 12.79
N ASN A 10 -7.07 -12.57 12.98
CA ASN A 10 -5.95 -11.89 12.35
C ASN A 10 -5.62 -12.41 10.94
N TRP A 11 -6.62 -12.54 10.09
CA TRP A 11 -6.46 -13.11 8.73
C TRP A 11 -5.57 -12.30 7.77
N LEU A 12 -5.20 -11.06 8.12
CA LEU A 12 -4.23 -10.24 7.38
C LEU A 12 -2.87 -10.11 8.07
N ASN A 13 -2.55 -10.99 9.04
CA ASN A 13 -1.27 -11.01 9.74
C ASN A 13 -0.86 -9.64 10.32
N GLY A 14 -1.85 -8.91 10.83
CA GLY A 14 -1.70 -7.58 11.39
C GLY A 14 -0.86 -7.58 12.66
N GLU A 15 0.05 -6.61 12.80
CA GLU A 15 0.99 -6.50 13.91
C GLU A 15 1.31 -5.03 14.23
N GLU A 16 1.33 -4.69 15.52
CA GLU A 16 1.88 -3.41 15.98
C GLU A 16 3.40 -3.41 15.86
N VAL A 17 3.94 -2.39 15.19
CA VAL A 17 5.38 -2.20 15.01
C VAL A 17 5.78 -0.76 15.34
N ALA A 18 7.05 -0.57 15.69
CA ALA A 18 7.59 0.76 15.94
C ALA A 18 8.51 1.19 14.80
N CYS A 19 8.43 2.46 14.40
CA CYS A 19 9.43 3.01 13.49
C CYS A 19 10.83 2.93 14.14
N PRO A 20 11.85 2.36 13.47
CA PRO A 20 13.19 2.22 14.05
C PRO A 20 13.88 3.58 14.27
N GLU A 21 13.48 4.61 13.52
CA GLU A 21 14.12 5.94 13.56
C GLU A 21 13.44 6.91 14.54
N CYS A 22 12.10 6.94 14.57
CA CYS A 22 11.35 7.91 15.40
C CYS A 22 10.48 7.28 16.47
N HIS A 23 10.43 5.95 16.54
CA HIS A 23 9.64 5.18 17.51
C HIS A 23 8.12 5.44 17.47
N GLU A 24 7.62 6.06 16.40
CA GLU A 24 6.19 6.17 16.14
C GLU A 24 5.55 4.78 16.13
N ARG A 25 4.38 4.65 16.79
CA ARG A 25 3.57 3.44 16.77
C ARG A 25 2.89 3.31 15.42
N LEU A 26 3.07 2.18 14.78
CA LEU A 26 2.55 1.85 13.46
C LEU A 26 1.85 0.50 13.51
N TYR A 27 1.03 0.22 12.52
CA TYR A 27 0.38 -1.06 12.35
C TYR A 27 0.67 -1.59 10.95
N ARG A 28 1.30 -2.77 10.85
CA ARG A 28 1.54 -3.45 9.57
C ARG A 28 0.49 -4.52 9.36
N LEU A 29 0.08 -4.76 8.12
CA LEU A 29 -0.84 -5.83 7.74
C LEU A 29 -0.68 -6.19 6.25
N ASP A 30 -1.01 -7.41 5.90
CA ASP A 30 -1.01 -7.89 4.52
C ASP A 30 -2.15 -7.27 3.71
N HIS A 31 -1.95 -7.14 2.39
CA HIS A 31 -2.97 -6.70 1.45
C HIS A 31 -4.15 -7.68 1.47
N SER A 32 -5.36 -7.12 1.54
CA SER A 32 -6.55 -7.95 1.42
C SER A 32 -6.64 -8.55 0.02
N PRO A 33 -6.83 -9.87 -0.13
CA PRO A 33 -7.06 -10.51 -1.43
C PRO A 33 -8.41 -10.12 -2.05
N PHE A 34 -9.28 -9.43 -1.30
CA PHE A 34 -10.60 -8.99 -1.75
C PHE A 34 -10.66 -7.52 -2.16
N LEU A 35 -9.53 -6.79 -2.08
CA LEU A 35 -9.43 -5.43 -2.60
C LEU A 35 -9.14 -5.51 -4.11
N ASP A 36 -10.05 -4.95 -4.90
CA ASP A 36 -9.95 -4.90 -6.37
C ASP A 36 -8.99 -3.78 -6.85
N CYS A 37 -7.81 -3.69 -6.24
CA CYS A 37 -6.79 -2.72 -6.60
C CYS A 37 -5.36 -3.18 -6.30
N HIS A 38 -4.40 -2.60 -7.03
CA HIS A 38 -2.98 -2.68 -6.72
C HIS A 38 -2.54 -1.44 -5.93
N PHE A 39 -1.74 -1.64 -4.89
CA PHE A 39 -1.18 -0.56 -4.09
C PHE A 39 0.30 -0.36 -4.44
N LEU A 40 0.64 0.82 -4.98
CA LEU A 40 2.01 1.18 -5.31
C LEU A 40 2.46 2.37 -4.47
N TYR A 41 3.68 2.28 -3.95
CA TYR A 41 4.19 3.22 -2.96
C TYR A 41 5.30 4.09 -3.54
N CYS A 42 5.37 5.34 -3.07
CA CYS A 42 6.44 6.23 -3.48
C CYS A 42 7.77 5.78 -2.86
N ASP A 43 8.79 5.64 -3.70
CA ASP A 43 10.15 5.33 -3.28
C ASP A 43 10.82 6.41 -2.41
N SER A 44 10.21 7.60 -2.27
CA SER A 44 10.84 8.79 -1.67
C SER A 44 10.04 9.42 -0.52
N CYS A 45 8.74 9.15 -0.40
CA CYS A 45 7.89 9.69 0.67
C CYS A 45 6.75 8.71 1.02
N PRO A 46 5.96 8.95 2.09
CA PRO A 46 4.90 8.01 2.51
C PRO A 46 3.67 7.92 1.59
N MET A 47 3.71 8.55 0.42
CA MET A 47 2.60 8.55 -0.54
C MET A 47 2.36 7.17 -1.16
N ARG A 48 1.09 6.88 -1.43
CA ARG A 48 0.61 5.67 -2.12
C ARG A 48 -0.33 6.04 -3.26
N VAL A 49 -0.36 5.21 -4.29
CA VAL A 49 -1.43 5.20 -5.30
C VAL A 49 -2.18 3.88 -5.27
N ASP A 50 -3.48 3.97 -5.49
CA ASP A 50 -4.40 2.83 -5.49
C ASP A 50 -4.93 2.66 -6.91
N VAL A 51 -4.39 1.68 -7.63
CA VAL A 51 -4.75 1.40 -9.03
C VAL A 51 -5.87 0.37 -9.05
N GLY A 52 -7.11 0.81 -9.26
CA GLY A 52 -8.27 -0.08 -9.35
C GLY A 52 -8.23 -0.98 -10.59
N TYR A 53 -8.69 -2.23 -10.45
CA TYR A 53 -8.74 -3.19 -11.56
C TYR A 53 -9.72 -2.82 -12.68
N TYR A 54 -10.65 -1.91 -12.38
CA TYR A 54 -11.64 -1.40 -13.33
C TYR A 54 -11.27 -0.02 -13.90
N ASP A 55 -10.07 0.50 -13.60
CA ASP A 55 -9.58 1.70 -14.27
C ASP A 55 -9.32 1.40 -15.76
N ASN A 56 -9.84 2.25 -16.66
CA ASN A 56 -9.73 2.04 -18.11
C ASN A 56 -8.26 1.99 -18.59
N THR A 57 -7.38 2.77 -17.99
CA THR A 57 -5.95 2.78 -18.32
C THR A 57 -5.28 1.51 -17.82
N PHE A 58 -5.61 1.06 -16.61
CA PHE A 58 -5.17 -0.25 -16.10
C PHE A 58 -5.58 -1.37 -17.06
N MET A 59 -6.86 -1.45 -17.44
CA MET A 59 -7.37 -2.48 -18.36
C MET A 59 -6.64 -2.42 -19.71
N THR A 60 -6.43 -1.23 -20.26
CA THR A 60 -5.71 -1.03 -21.52
C THR A 60 -4.26 -1.52 -21.43
N ILE A 61 -3.56 -1.24 -20.32
CA ILE A 61 -2.20 -1.72 -20.08
C ILE A 61 -2.19 -3.25 -19.98
N ALA A 62 -3.09 -3.82 -19.17
CA ALA A 62 -3.17 -5.26 -18.93
C ALA A 62 -3.50 -6.04 -20.21
N ASP A 63 -4.41 -5.53 -21.04
CA ASP A 63 -4.80 -6.16 -22.31
C ASP A 63 -3.70 -6.12 -23.37
N ALA A 64 -2.86 -5.07 -23.35
CA ALA A 64 -1.72 -4.94 -24.26
C ALA A 64 -0.58 -5.93 -23.96
N LEU A 65 -0.55 -6.54 -22.77
CA LEU A 65 0.48 -7.51 -22.41
C LEU A 65 0.25 -8.86 -23.13
N PRO A 66 1.26 -9.38 -23.87
CA PRO A 66 1.19 -10.69 -24.49
C PRO A 66 0.89 -11.77 -23.46
N SER A 67 0.02 -12.73 -23.78
CA SER A 67 -0.42 -13.77 -22.83
C SER A 67 0.74 -14.57 -22.20
N GLN A 68 1.84 -14.77 -22.93
CA GLN A 68 3.05 -15.45 -22.46
C GLN A 68 3.86 -14.63 -21.44
N ASP A 69 3.66 -13.31 -21.39
CA ASP A 69 4.39 -12.37 -20.55
C ASP A 69 3.52 -11.79 -19.42
N ARG A 70 2.27 -12.25 -19.27
CA ARG A 70 1.33 -11.84 -18.20
C ARG A 70 1.71 -12.40 -16.83
N THR A 71 2.93 -12.10 -16.40
CA THR A 71 3.36 -12.30 -15.01
C THR A 71 3.01 -11.06 -14.19
N TYR A 72 2.86 -11.22 -12.87
CA TYR A 72 2.66 -10.10 -11.95
C TYR A 72 3.75 -9.04 -12.10
N ALA A 73 5.02 -9.46 -12.19
CA ALA A 73 6.16 -8.56 -12.34
C ALA A 73 6.10 -7.75 -13.65
N THR A 74 5.73 -8.38 -14.77
CA THR A 74 5.56 -7.68 -16.04
C THR A 74 4.42 -6.67 -15.98
N LEU A 75 3.29 -7.03 -15.34
CA LEU A 75 2.16 -6.13 -15.14
C LEU A 75 2.57 -4.93 -14.30
N MET A 76 3.20 -5.15 -13.14
CA MET A 76 3.66 -4.06 -12.27
C MET A 76 4.64 -3.14 -13.01
N ALA A 77 5.63 -3.68 -13.73
CA ALA A 77 6.56 -2.87 -14.50
C ALA A 77 5.86 -1.99 -15.56
N ALA A 78 4.83 -2.52 -16.22
CA ALA A 78 4.05 -1.78 -17.20
C ALA A 78 3.19 -0.68 -16.55
N LEU A 79 2.56 -0.95 -15.41
CA LEU A 79 1.80 0.05 -14.65
C LEU A 79 2.72 1.16 -14.15
N GLU A 80 3.81 0.81 -13.47
CA GLU A 80 4.77 1.76 -12.92
C GLU A 80 5.39 2.69 -13.97
N ALA A 81 5.56 2.21 -15.20
CA ALA A 81 6.07 3.02 -16.31
C ALA A 81 5.07 4.08 -16.79
N ARG A 82 3.76 3.91 -16.51
CA ARG A 82 2.68 4.81 -16.93
C ARG A 82 2.16 5.72 -15.82
N LEU A 83 2.51 5.43 -14.57
CA LEU A 83 2.13 6.26 -13.43
C LEU A 83 2.87 7.60 -13.45
N ARG A 84 2.14 8.66 -13.12
CA ARG A 84 2.73 9.97 -12.85
C ARG A 84 3.72 9.87 -11.71
N ARG A 85 4.74 10.71 -11.77
CA ARG A 85 5.66 10.90 -10.65
C ARG A 85 4.93 11.46 -9.44
N CYS A 86 5.36 11.06 -8.25
CA CYS A 86 4.87 11.65 -7.02
C CYS A 86 5.24 13.14 -6.97
N ASP A 87 4.42 13.97 -6.32
CA ASP A 87 4.70 15.41 -6.13
C ASP A 87 6.04 15.71 -5.45
N CYS A 88 6.57 14.78 -4.65
CA CYS A 88 7.90 14.88 -4.05
C CYS A 88 9.06 14.63 -5.04
N GLY A 89 8.75 14.23 -6.28
CA GLY A 89 9.70 13.83 -7.32
C GLY A 89 9.99 12.33 -7.37
N GLY A 90 9.53 11.53 -6.41
CA GLY A 90 9.72 10.08 -6.39
C GLY A 90 8.89 9.32 -7.43
N ARG A 91 9.07 7.99 -7.47
CA ARG A 91 8.30 7.08 -8.34
C ARG A 91 7.48 6.11 -7.51
N PHE A 92 6.29 5.79 -7.99
CA PHE A 92 5.45 4.75 -7.41
C PHE A 92 5.92 3.38 -7.92
N ARG A 93 6.18 2.47 -6.99
CA ARG A 93 6.61 1.09 -7.27
C ARG A 93 5.84 0.12 -6.40
N ASP A 94 5.53 -1.04 -6.94
CA ASP A 94 5.03 -2.17 -6.15
C ASP A 94 6.06 -2.55 -5.10
N SER A 95 7.35 -2.55 -5.47
CA SER A 95 8.48 -2.92 -4.62
C SER A 95 9.07 -1.78 -3.79
N ALA A 96 8.41 -0.61 -3.70
CA ALA A 96 8.94 0.50 -2.89
C ALA A 96 8.83 0.17 -1.40
N PRO A 97 9.87 0.45 -0.59
CA PRO A 97 9.77 0.24 0.84
C PRO A 97 8.69 1.13 1.43
N ARG A 98 7.91 0.61 2.37
CA ARG A 98 6.99 1.43 3.14
C ARG A 98 7.76 2.47 3.94
N ARG A 99 7.17 3.64 4.13
CA ARG A 99 7.80 4.77 4.82
C ARG A 99 6.96 5.21 5.98
N CYS A 100 7.61 5.59 7.07
CA CYS A 100 6.94 6.10 8.25
C CYS A 100 6.20 7.40 7.93
N HIS A 101 4.90 7.47 8.25
CA HIS A 101 4.06 8.65 8.04
C HIS A 101 4.46 9.87 8.89
N ARG A 102 5.30 9.65 9.90
CA ARG A 102 5.82 10.70 10.80
C ARG A 102 7.16 11.26 10.36
N CYS A 103 8.16 10.40 10.13
CA CYS A 103 9.54 10.83 9.82
C CYS A 103 10.01 10.50 8.39
N SER A 104 9.19 9.85 7.57
CA SER A 104 9.50 9.40 6.21
C SER A 104 10.64 8.36 6.08
N ALA A 105 11.18 7.87 7.19
CA ALA A 105 12.18 6.80 7.19
C ALA A 105 11.64 5.54 6.49
N ALA A 106 12.50 4.87 5.72
CA ALA A 106 12.16 3.59 5.11
C ALA A 106 12.06 2.50 6.19
N LEU A 107 11.03 1.65 6.08
CA LEU A 107 10.67 0.64 7.05
C LEU A 107 11.12 -0.77 6.62
N THR A 108 12.26 -0.87 5.95
CA THR A 108 12.77 -2.12 5.35
C THR A 108 13.04 -3.24 6.36
N ALA A 109 13.21 -2.90 7.65
CA ALA A 109 13.43 -3.89 8.70
C ALA A 109 12.12 -4.54 9.21
N ILE A 110 10.96 -3.95 8.90
CA ILE A 110 9.67 -4.31 9.52
C ILE A 110 8.53 -4.51 8.51
N SER A 111 8.77 -4.25 7.22
CA SER A 111 7.76 -4.35 6.17
C SER A 111 8.39 -4.86 4.89
N GLU A 112 7.73 -5.85 4.30
CA GLU A 112 8.06 -6.34 2.97
C GLU A 112 7.78 -5.24 1.93
N PRO A 113 8.55 -5.21 0.82
CA PRO A 113 8.42 -4.17 -0.19
C PRO A 113 7.10 -4.24 -0.97
N SER A 114 6.44 -5.40 -1.02
CA SER A 114 5.15 -5.62 -1.71
C SER A 114 4.21 -6.46 -0.83
N GLY A 115 2.91 -6.37 -1.09
CA GLY A 115 1.89 -7.17 -0.41
C GLY A 115 1.57 -6.77 1.03
N VAL A 116 2.21 -5.74 1.57
CA VAL A 116 2.04 -5.26 2.96
C VAL A 116 1.72 -3.77 2.96
N ASP A 117 0.81 -3.35 3.84
CA ASP A 117 0.51 -1.97 4.16
C ASP A 117 1.07 -1.59 5.54
N VAL A 118 1.32 -0.29 5.74
CA VAL A 118 1.65 0.28 7.05
C VAL A 118 0.70 1.44 7.31
N TRP A 119 -0.04 1.35 8.40
CA TRP A 119 -0.97 2.35 8.90
C TRP A 119 -0.46 3.00 10.18
N PRO A 120 -1.02 4.16 10.56
CA PRO A 120 -0.81 4.70 11.90
C PRO A 120 -1.27 3.72 12.97
N GLY A 121 -0.59 3.70 14.12
CA GLY A 121 -0.90 2.78 15.21
C GLY A 121 -2.23 3.02 15.92
N TRP A 122 -3.04 4.02 15.51
CA TRP A 122 -4.42 4.16 15.99
C TRP A 122 -5.42 3.30 15.18
N TRP A 123 -4.98 2.69 14.08
CA TRP A 123 -5.83 1.84 13.21
C TRP A 123 -6.53 0.70 13.97
N THR A 124 -5.89 0.20 15.03
CA THR A 124 -6.39 -0.88 15.89
C THR A 124 -7.13 -0.39 17.14
N ASP A 125 -7.22 0.92 17.37
CA ASP A 125 -7.88 1.45 18.55
C ASP A 125 -9.40 1.19 18.44
N GLU A 126 -10.04 0.69 19.50
CA GLU A 126 -11.50 0.41 19.54
C GLU A 126 -12.39 1.67 19.44
N ALA A 127 -11.79 2.85 19.28
CA ALA A 127 -12.50 4.10 19.12
C ALA A 127 -13.00 4.30 17.67
N ASP A 128 -13.98 5.18 17.48
CA ASP A 128 -14.35 5.61 16.12
C ASP A 128 -13.20 6.43 15.50
N THR A 129 -12.45 5.78 14.62
CA THR A 129 -11.29 6.35 13.92
C THR A 129 -11.61 6.78 12.48
N GLY A 130 -12.87 6.73 12.05
CA GLY A 130 -13.25 6.98 10.65
C GLY A 130 -12.80 8.35 10.13
N SER A 131 -12.91 9.39 10.97
CA SER A 131 -12.41 10.74 10.61
C SER A 131 -10.88 10.83 10.51
N LEU A 132 -10.16 10.03 11.30
CA LEU A 132 -8.70 9.96 11.25
C LEU A 132 -8.24 9.20 10.00
N GLU A 133 -8.94 8.13 9.65
CA GLU A 133 -8.75 7.39 8.40
C GLU A 133 -8.99 8.25 7.17
N GLU A 134 -10.10 8.98 7.12
CA GLU A 134 -10.39 9.90 6.02
C GLU A 134 -9.28 10.96 5.87
N ALA A 135 -8.87 11.59 6.98
CA ALA A 135 -7.81 12.59 6.96
C ALA A 135 -6.45 12.00 6.53
N PHE A 136 -6.16 10.78 6.96
CA PHE A 136 -4.92 10.09 6.64
C PHE A 136 -4.86 9.68 5.16
N THR A 137 -5.92 9.05 4.65
CA THR A 137 -6.02 8.62 3.26
C THR A 137 -6.04 9.83 2.31
N ALA A 138 -6.78 10.90 2.63
CA ALA A 138 -6.76 12.13 1.84
C ALA A 138 -5.34 12.75 1.77
N ARG A 139 -4.56 12.64 2.85
CA ARG A 139 -3.20 13.15 2.91
C ARG A 139 -2.23 12.32 2.08
N TYR A 140 -2.27 11.00 2.20
CA TYR A 140 -1.21 10.12 1.70
C TYR A 140 -1.58 9.29 0.47
N PHE A 141 -2.86 9.10 0.17
CA PHE A 141 -3.29 8.23 -0.92
C PHE A 141 -3.77 9.06 -2.10
N ARG A 142 -3.57 8.52 -3.30
CA ARG A 142 -4.14 9.04 -4.53
C ARG A 142 -4.84 7.89 -5.25
N THR A 143 -6.10 8.11 -5.61
CA THR A 143 -6.95 7.16 -6.33
C THR A 143 -7.37 7.70 -7.69
N GLU A 144 -7.07 8.98 -7.98
CA GLU A 144 -7.47 9.70 -9.18
C GLU A 144 -6.27 10.40 -9.82
N ASP A 145 -6.38 10.71 -11.13
CA ASP A 145 -5.35 11.43 -11.90
C ASP A 145 -3.95 10.78 -11.79
N LEU A 146 -3.93 9.44 -11.88
CA LEU A 146 -2.74 8.61 -11.63
C LEU A 146 -1.77 8.52 -12.81
N TRP A 147 -2.26 8.73 -14.03
CA TRP A 147 -1.57 8.31 -15.27
C TRP A 147 -0.90 9.47 -16.00
N GLU A 148 0.30 9.26 -16.54
CA GLU A 148 0.93 10.23 -17.42
C GLU A 148 0.12 10.33 -18.73
N GLN A 149 -0.23 11.57 -19.10
CA GLN A 149 -1.01 11.88 -20.31
C GLN A 149 -0.24 11.56 -21.59
#